data_AF-A0A8T4X4C2-F1
#
_entry.id   AF-A0A8T4X4C2-F1
#
_cell.length_a   1.000
_cell.length_b   1.000
_cell.length_c   1.000
_cell.angle_alpha   90.00
_cell.angle_beta   90.00
_cell.angle_gamma   90.00
#
_symmetry.space_group_name_H-M   'P 1'
#
loop_
_entity.id
_entity.type
_entity.pdbx_description
1 polymer ?
#
loop_
_entity_poly.entity_id
_entity_poly.type
_entity_poly.pdbx_seq_one_letter_code
_entity_poly.pdbx_strand_id
1 'polypeptide(L)'
;FTELINEIKPSEIIGFSTKGELSSFEKISSQISDNSCIVIGGFQKGHFSETINNKINRLFSVGNLSYEAHVVIARMLYEYEKTVFM
;
A
#
# COMPACT_ATOMS: atom_id res chain seq x y z
N PHE A 1 11.74 2.82 -9.16
CA PHE A 1 11.08 1.80 -8.32
C PHE A 1 12.04 0.68 -7.95
N THR A 2 12.47 -0.15 -8.92
CA THR A 2 13.34 -1.31 -8.63
C THR A 2 14.61 -0.94 -7.86
N GLU A 3 15.31 0.12 -8.27
CA GLU A 3 16.52 0.59 -7.58
C GLU A 3 16.25 0.94 -6.12
N LEU A 4 15.20 1.73 -5.85
CA LEU A 4 14.80 2.12 -4.49
C LEU A 4 14.43 0.90 -3.63
N ILE A 5 13.67 -0.05 -4.17
CA ILE A 5 13.30 -1.28 -3.44
C ILE A 5 14.54 -2.10 -3.10
N ASN A 6 15.48 -2.21 -4.04
CA ASN A 6 16.74 -2.93 -3.82
C ASN A 6 17.66 -2.22 -2.80
N GLU A 7 17.54 -0.91 -2.68
CA GLU A 7 18.27 -0.09 -1.71
C GLU A 7 17.68 -0.25 -0.29
N ILE A 8 16.37 -0.06 -0.13
CA ILE A 8 15.72 -0.09 1.19
C ILE A 8 15.45 -1.52 1.70
N LYS A 9 15.44 -2.53 0.82
CA LYS A 9 15.29 -3.97 1.12
C LYS A 9 14.15 -4.25 2.11
N PRO A 10 12.90 -3.93 1.75
CA PRO A 10 11.78 -4.16 2.65
C PRO A 10 11.51 -5.66 2.82
N SER A 11 11.03 -6.06 4.00
CA SER A 11 10.61 -7.43 4.28
C SER A 11 9.36 -7.82 3.48
N GLU A 12 8.49 -6.85 3.24
CA GLU A 12 7.26 -7.00 2.48
C GLU A 12 6.92 -5.71 1.72
N ILE A 13 6.39 -5.84 0.50
CA ILE A 13 5.91 -4.73 -0.32
C ILE A 13 4.40 -4.84 -0.45
N ILE A 14 3.69 -3.87 0.13
CA ILE A 14 2.22 -3.82 0.16
C ILE A 14 1.75 -2.70 -0.77
N GLY A 15 1.01 -3.07 -1.80
CA GLY A 15 0.46 -2.13 -2.78
C GLY A 15 -1.01 -1.82 -2.55
N PHE A 16 -1.44 -0.60 -2.90
CA PHE A 16 -2.84 -0.21 -2.93
C PHE A 16 -3.32 -0.02 -4.37
N SER A 17 -4.41 -0.71 -4.74
CA SER A 17 -5.02 -0.66 -6.06
C SER A 17 -6.46 -1.16 -5.99
N THR A 18 -7.34 -0.60 -6.82
CA THR A 18 -8.71 -1.11 -6.99
C THR A 18 -8.79 -2.55 -7.51
N LYS A 19 -7.66 -3.11 -7.99
CA LYS A 19 -7.53 -4.52 -8.41
C LYS A 19 -7.04 -5.46 -7.31
N GLY A 20 -6.77 -4.95 -6.10
CA GLY A 20 -6.32 -5.74 -4.97
C GLY A 20 -7.45 -6.47 -4.24
N GLU A 21 -7.08 -7.28 -3.26
CA GLU A 21 -8.00 -7.91 -2.32
C GLU A 21 -8.72 -6.82 -1.49
N LEU A 22 -10.06 -6.88 -1.42
CA LEU A 22 -10.83 -5.88 -0.68
C LEU A 22 -10.63 -6.04 0.84
N SER A 23 -10.18 -4.98 1.49
CA SER A 23 -9.99 -4.94 2.95
C SER A 23 -10.22 -3.52 3.49
N SER A 24 -10.21 -3.36 4.81
CA SER A 24 -10.26 -2.05 5.46
C SER A 24 -8.86 -1.56 5.82
N PHE A 25 -8.67 -0.24 5.91
CA PHE A 25 -7.40 0.33 6.36
C PHE A 25 -6.95 -0.22 7.73
N GLU A 26 -7.89 -0.38 8.68
CA GLU A 26 -7.64 -0.96 10.01
C GLU A 26 -7.11 -2.40 9.95
N LYS A 27 -7.74 -3.25 9.12
CA LYS A 27 -7.30 -4.64 8.95
C LYS A 27 -5.95 -4.73 8.26
N ILE A 28 -5.69 -3.83 7.31
CA ILE A 28 -4.40 -3.79 6.62
C ILE A 28 -3.33 -3.31 7.60
N SER A 29 -3.58 -2.25 8.37
CA SER A 29 -2.60 -1.69 9.31
C SER A 29 -2.19 -2.69 10.40
N SER A 30 -3.12 -3.48 10.91
CA SER A 30 -2.82 -4.53 11.90
C SER A 30 -1.97 -5.68 11.34
N GLN A 31 -1.79 -5.77 10.01
CA GLN A 31 -1.01 -6.81 9.34
C GLN A 31 0.35 -6.32 8.86
N ILE A 32 0.64 -5.01 9.00
CA ILE A 32 1.92 -4.43 8.62
C ILE A 32 2.95 -4.84 9.67
N SER A 33 3.98 -5.54 9.20
CA SER A 33 5.13 -5.90 10.04
C SER A 33 6.27 -4.90 9.89
N ASP A 34 7.22 -4.93 10.82
CA ASP A 34 8.42 -4.10 10.75
C ASP A 34 9.14 -4.26 9.40
N ASN A 35 9.75 -3.16 8.94
CA ASN A 35 10.49 -3.08 7.67
C ASN A 35 9.63 -3.35 6.41
N SER A 36 8.30 -3.23 6.50
CA SER A 36 7.42 -3.26 5.33
C SER A 36 7.47 -1.95 4.54
N CYS A 37 7.25 -2.01 3.23
CA CYS A 37 7.13 -0.85 2.35
C CYS A 37 5.71 -0.76 1.78
N ILE A 38 5.03 0.35 2.05
CA ILE A 38 3.74 0.68 1.45
C ILE A 38 3.96 1.40 0.12
N VAL A 39 3.26 0.94 -0.93
CA VAL A 39 3.32 1.51 -2.28
C VAL A 39 1.94 1.98 -2.71
N ILE A 40 1.83 3.28 -3.00
CA ILE A 40 0.61 3.93 -3.47
C ILE A 40 0.90 4.63 -4.80
N GLY A 41 0.03 4.44 -5.80
CA GLY A 41 0.18 5.06 -7.11
C GLY A 41 -0.08 6.57 -7.06
N GLY A 42 0.95 7.38 -7.24
CA GLY A 42 0.85 8.84 -7.29
C GLY A 42 0.49 9.41 -8.67
N PHE A 43 -0.33 8.70 -9.46
CA PHE A 43 -0.73 9.09 -10.81
C PHE A 43 -2.23 9.34 -10.90
N GLN A 44 -2.65 10.23 -11.82
CA GLN A 44 -4.05 10.65 -11.95
C GLN A 44 -5.03 9.53 -12.33
N LYS A 45 -4.59 8.58 -13.18
CA LYS A 45 -5.41 7.49 -13.74
C LYS A 45 -4.52 6.32 -14.14
N GLY A 46 -5.09 5.12 -14.17
CA GLY A 46 -4.43 3.89 -14.60
C GLY A 46 -4.15 2.92 -13.45
N HIS A 47 -3.24 1.99 -13.69
CA HIS A 47 -2.79 1.00 -12.70
C HIS A 47 -1.27 0.87 -12.77
N PHE A 48 -0.68 0.23 -11.76
CA PHE A 48 0.70 -0.20 -11.83
C PHE A 48 0.96 -1.04 -13.09
N SER A 49 2.12 -0.85 -13.69
CA SER A 49 2.60 -1.73 -14.75
C SER A 49 2.82 -3.14 -14.20
N GLU A 50 2.81 -4.14 -15.08
CA GLU A 50 3.06 -5.53 -14.72
C GLU A 50 4.43 -5.70 -14.02
N THR A 51 5.45 -4.97 -14.49
CA THR A 51 6.78 -4.94 -13.89
C THR A 51 6.81 -4.46 -12.43
N ILE A 52 5.87 -3.60 -12.04
CA ILE A 52 5.71 -3.13 -10.66
C ILE A 52 4.85 -4.13 -9.87
N ASN A 53 3.72 -4.58 -10.43
CA ASN A 53 2.84 -5.56 -9.77
C ASN A 53 3.59 -6.85 -9.40
N ASN A 54 4.47 -7.34 -10.26
CA ASN A 54 5.24 -8.57 -10.01
C ASN A 54 6.24 -8.43 -8.85
N LYS A 55 6.50 -7.22 -8.35
CA LYS A 55 7.34 -6.97 -7.17
C LYS A 55 6.52 -6.71 -5.91
N ILE A 56 5.21 -6.50 -6.02
CA ILE A 56 4.33 -6.28 -4.88
C ILE A 56 3.97 -7.66 -4.30
N ASN A 57 4.22 -7.87 -3.01
CA ASN A 57 3.90 -9.13 -2.33
C ASN A 57 2.39 -9.26 -2.10
N ARG A 58 1.74 -8.16 -1.70
CA ARG A 58 0.31 -8.13 -1.38
C ARG A 58 -0.32 -6.87 -1.95
N LEU A 59 -1.45 -7.02 -2.62
CA LEU A 59 -2.16 -5.92 -3.25
C LEU A 59 -3.56 -5.81 -2.63
N PHE A 60 -3.87 -4.66 -2.04
CA PHE A 60 -5.16 -4.40 -1.41
C PHE A 60 -5.96 -3.32 -2.11
N SER A 61 -7.28 -3.48 -2.07
CA SER A 61 -8.25 -2.42 -2.32
C SER A 61 -8.91 -2.01 -1.01
N VAL A 62 -9.02 -0.70 -0.77
CA VAL A 62 -9.64 -0.12 0.45
C VAL A 62 -11.10 0.30 0.23
N GLY A 63 -11.65 -0.02 -0.93
CA GLY A 63 -13.05 0.24 -1.28
C GLY A 63 -13.35 -0.10 -2.74
N ASN A 64 -14.59 0.12 -3.14
CA ASN A 64 -15.05 -0.18 -4.51
C ASN A 64 -14.85 1.00 -5.47
N LEU A 65 -14.27 2.10 -4.99
CA LEU A 65 -14.04 3.33 -5.74
C LEU A 65 -12.54 3.63 -5.83
N SER A 66 -12.17 4.42 -6.83
CA SER A 66 -10.83 5.00 -6.90
C SER A 66 -10.76 6.20 -5.97
N TYR A 67 -9.83 6.16 -5.01
CA TYR A 67 -9.55 7.29 -4.12
C TYR A 67 -8.28 8.00 -4.56
N GLU A 68 -8.22 9.30 -4.30
CA GLU A 68 -7.00 10.09 -4.51
C GLU A 68 -5.86 9.57 -3.63
N ALA A 69 -4.64 9.55 -4.17
CA ALA A 69 -3.48 8.97 -3.49
C ALA A 69 -3.27 9.56 -2.08
N HIS A 70 -3.44 10.87 -1.94
CA HIS A 70 -3.29 11.56 -0.65
C HIS A 70 -4.35 11.12 0.38
N VAL A 71 -5.56 10.77 -0.04
CA VAL A 71 -6.60 10.26 0.85
C VAL A 71 -6.21 8.87 1.36
N VAL A 72 -5.74 8.00 0.46
CA VAL A 72 -5.26 6.66 0.83
C VAL A 72 -4.09 6.77 1.80
N ILE A 73 -3.11 7.64 1.52
CA ILE A 73 -1.96 7.90 2.40
C ILE A 73 -2.43 8.36 3.79
N ALA A 74 -3.26 9.40 3.86
CA ALA A 74 -3.71 9.97 5.13
C ALA A 74 -4.49 8.96 5.97
N ARG A 75 -5.40 8.20 5.36
CA ARG A 75 -6.18 7.16 6.05
C ARG A 75 -5.31 6.00 6.51
N MET A 76 -4.37 5.56 5.68
CA MET A 76 -3.46 4.47 6.02
C MET A 76 -2.50 4.86 7.14
N LEU A 77 -1.94 6.08 7.08
CA LEU A 77 -1.06 6.60 8.12
C LEU A 77 -1.80 6.68 9.46
N TYR A 78 -3.00 7.27 9.49
CA TYR A 78 -3.81 7.34 10.71
C TYR A 78 -4.10 5.95 11.32
N GLU A 79 -4.44 4.97 10.48
CA GLU A 79 -4.76 3.62 10.93
C GLU A 79 -3.54 2.83 11.41
N TYR A 80 -2.34 3.14 10.89
CA TYR A 80 -1.09 2.60 11.39
C TYR A 80 -0.60 3.31 12.67
N GLU A 81 -0.75 4.63 12.78
CA GLU A 81 -0.44 5.36 14.01
C GLU A 81 -1.23 4.80 15.21
N LYS A 82 -2.49 4.41 14.99
CA LYS A 82 -3.30 3.72 15.98
C LYS A 82 -2.71 2.38 16.45
N THR A 83 -1.89 1.69 15.67
CA THR A 83 -1.24 0.43 16.12
C THR A 83 0.04 0.67 16.91
N VAL A 84 0.57 1.90 16.88
CA VAL A 84 1.80 2.29 17.58
C VAL A 84 1.49 3.00 18.89
N PHE A 85 0.47 3.86 18.90
CA PHE A 85 0.16 4.75 20.03
C PHE A 85 -1.01 4.29 20.93
N MET A 86 -1.66 3.18 20.62
CA MET A 86 -2.79 2.63 21.38
C MET A 86 -2.50 1.20 21.83
#